data_AF-A0A937XQ49-F1
#
_entry.id   AF-A0A937XQ49-F1
#
_cell.length_a   1.000
_cell.length_b   1.000
_cell.length_c   1.000
_cell.angle_alpha   90.00
_cell.angle_beta   90.00
_cell.angle_gamma   90.00
#
_symmetry.space_group_name_H-M   'P 1'
#
loop_
_entity.id
_entity.type
_entity.pdbx_description
1 polymer ?
#
loop_
_entity_poly.entity_id
_entity_poly.type
_entity_poly.pdbx_seq_one_letter_code
_entity_poly.pdbx_strand_id
1 'polypeptide(L)'
;MGRGRSGRVMNGGEPGNPRTTGGNEMADARGRAGTGESASASGGDDFQKHVREMLDRAAIADVMKRYARAIRKNDSRMMASCFTDDARLESNGQTLVGARAIERYYDEWFSSTMNGSGMFDMQRVVSTPFLANDAEILLNGDTATAESSGLAVHAGKRGEDGMVVVRAAYYEDEFVRTASGWKFSKRFHGNHWASEFPARIVAK
;
A
#
# COMPACT_ATOMS: atom_id res chain seq x y z
N MET A 1 -37.40 -10.83 -41.99
CA MET A 1 -37.09 -9.39 -42.10
C MET A 1 -35.59 -9.22 -42.21
N GLY A 2 -35.16 -8.55 -43.28
CA GLY A 2 -33.88 -8.77 -43.96
C GLY A 2 -32.68 -8.07 -43.33
N ARG A 3 -31.51 -8.72 -43.42
CA ARG A 3 -30.19 -8.13 -43.23
C ARG A 3 -29.67 -7.68 -44.60
N GLY A 4 -29.54 -6.37 -44.78
CA GLY A 4 -28.97 -5.74 -45.97
C GLY A 4 -27.44 -5.63 -45.90
N ARG A 5 -26.78 -6.08 -46.97
CA ARG A 5 -25.35 -5.96 -47.27
C ARG A 5 -25.04 -4.65 -48.01
N SER A 6 -23.74 -4.32 -48.01
CA SER A 6 -23.03 -3.47 -48.98
C SER A 6 -23.23 -1.96 -48.77
N GLY A 7 -22.23 -1.08 -48.72
CA GLY A 7 -20.88 -1.08 -49.25
C GLY A 7 -20.61 0.36 -49.74
N ARG A 8 -19.33 0.77 -49.84
CA ARG A 8 -18.76 1.72 -50.84
C ARG A 8 -17.66 2.60 -50.22
N VAL A 9 -16.43 2.30 -50.61
CA VAL A 9 -15.29 3.23 -50.69
C VAL A 9 -15.50 4.12 -51.92
N MET A 10 -15.18 5.41 -51.84
CA MET A 10 -14.54 6.18 -52.93
C MET A 10 -14.08 7.57 -52.46
N ASN A 11 -12.78 7.80 -52.67
CA ASN A 11 -12.04 9.01 -53.03
C ASN A 11 -12.73 10.39 -53.05
N GLY A 12 -12.00 11.37 -52.52
CA GLY A 12 -12.07 12.78 -52.89
C GLY A 12 -10.72 13.44 -52.68
N GLY A 13 -9.88 13.46 -53.73
CA GLY A 13 -8.74 14.35 -53.82
C GLY A 13 -9.04 15.47 -54.81
N GLU A 14 -8.47 16.66 -54.57
CA GLU A 14 -8.10 17.75 -55.50
C GLU A 14 -7.97 19.08 -54.71
N PRO A 15 -7.38 20.16 -55.24
CA PRO A 15 -6.22 20.28 -56.15
C PRO A 15 -5.18 21.31 -55.63
N GLY A 16 -4.02 21.37 -56.28
CA GLY A 16 -2.93 22.32 -55.97
C GLY A 16 -3.06 23.71 -56.60
N ASN A 17 -2.11 24.61 -56.27
CA ASN A 17 -1.60 25.69 -57.14
C ASN A 17 -0.27 26.29 -56.56
N PRO A 18 0.54 27.09 -57.30
CA PRO A 18 1.99 26.89 -57.35
C PRO A 18 2.82 28.16 -57.00
N ARG A 19 4.14 27.95 -56.92
CA ARG A 19 5.29 28.84 -57.25
C ARG A 19 5.26 30.35 -56.92
N THR A 20 6.29 30.78 -56.19
CA THR A 20 7.25 31.88 -56.52
C THR A 20 8.53 31.66 -55.66
N THR A 21 9.69 31.28 -56.21
CA THR A 21 10.84 32.09 -56.69
C THR A 21 11.26 33.30 -55.83
N GLY A 22 12.51 33.24 -55.35
CA GLY A 22 13.43 34.39 -55.30
C GLY A 22 13.91 34.81 -53.91
N GLY A 23 15.22 35.02 -53.77
CA GLY A 23 15.79 35.93 -52.76
C GLY A 23 16.82 35.31 -51.81
N ASN A 24 18.08 35.41 -52.20
CA ASN A 24 19.25 35.21 -51.34
C ASN A 24 19.54 36.56 -50.64
N GLU A 25 19.64 36.61 -49.31
CA GLU A 25 20.33 37.71 -48.63
C GLU A 25 20.86 37.32 -47.24
N MET A 26 22.15 37.61 -47.07
CA MET A 26 22.95 37.47 -45.85
C MET A 26 22.61 38.57 -44.82
N ALA A 27 22.90 38.22 -43.56
CA ALA A 27 23.15 39.08 -42.40
C ALA A 27 21.93 39.50 -41.56
N ASP A 28 21.85 38.97 -40.34
CA ASP A 28 22.29 39.74 -39.18
C ASP A 28 22.60 38.79 -38.01
N ALA A 29 23.84 38.84 -37.54
CA ALA A 29 24.31 38.08 -36.40
C ALA A 29 24.16 38.96 -35.15
N ARG A 30 23.07 38.80 -34.41
CA ARG A 30 22.90 39.41 -33.08
C ARG A 30 22.30 38.43 -32.08
N GLY A 31 23.19 37.88 -31.25
CA GLY A 31 22.97 37.60 -29.83
C GLY A 31 21.75 36.79 -29.42
N ARG A 32 21.84 35.45 -29.51
CA ARG A 32 21.11 34.57 -28.57
C ARG A 32 22.00 34.28 -27.36
N ALA A 33 21.94 35.14 -26.35
CA ALA A 33 22.18 34.71 -24.98
C ALA A 33 20.91 34.01 -24.49
N GLY A 34 20.72 32.77 -24.93
CA GLY A 34 19.67 31.89 -24.45
C GLY A 34 20.06 31.36 -23.09
N THR A 35 19.38 31.85 -22.06
CA THR A 35 19.27 31.34 -20.70
C THR A 35 19.49 29.82 -20.60
N GLY A 36 20.70 29.39 -20.24
CA GLY A 36 21.05 28.01 -19.92
C GLY A 36 20.70 27.59 -18.49
N GLU A 37 19.96 28.42 -17.76
CA GLU A 37 19.77 28.30 -16.31
C GLU A 37 18.45 27.61 -15.92
N SER A 38 17.53 27.39 -16.88
CA SER A 38 16.21 26.83 -16.60
C SER A 38 16.10 25.31 -16.76
N ALA A 39 17.00 24.67 -17.51
CA ALA A 39 16.98 23.23 -17.74
C ALA A 39 17.70 22.43 -16.64
N SER A 40 18.64 23.05 -15.92
CA SER A 40 19.38 22.41 -14.82
C SER A 40 18.61 22.42 -13.50
N ALA A 41 17.81 23.47 -13.25
CA ALA A 41 16.99 23.59 -12.04
C ALA A 41 15.84 22.57 -12.04
N SER A 42 15.16 22.38 -13.18
CA SER A 42 14.03 21.44 -13.28
C SER A 42 14.45 19.97 -13.15
N GLY A 43 15.62 19.59 -13.66
CA GLY A 43 16.18 18.25 -13.48
C GLY A 43 16.62 17.97 -12.03
N GLY A 44 17.08 18.99 -11.32
CA GLY A 44 17.40 18.90 -9.89
C GLY A 44 16.15 18.69 -9.03
N ASP A 45 15.10 19.48 -9.27
CA ASP A 45 13.84 19.38 -8.54
C ASP A 45 13.12 18.05 -8.78
N ASP A 46 13.11 17.57 -10.02
CA ASP A 46 12.50 16.28 -10.38
C ASP A 46 13.25 15.11 -9.75
N PHE A 47 14.59 15.15 -9.73
CA PHE A 47 15.39 14.15 -9.03
C PHE A 47 15.11 14.14 -7.52
N GLN A 48 15.09 15.31 -6.86
CA GLN A 48 14.80 15.42 -5.43
C GLN A 48 13.39 14.92 -5.09
N LYS A 49 12.42 15.18 -5.98
CA LYS A 49 11.06 14.65 -5.86
C LYS A 49 11.06 13.12 -5.93
N HIS A 50 11.69 12.53 -6.94
CA HIS A 50 11.75 11.07 -7.08
C HIS A 50 12.46 10.39 -5.89
N VAL A 51 13.56 10.97 -5.39
CA VAL A 51 14.24 10.45 -4.19
C VAL A 51 13.32 10.49 -2.98
N ARG A 52 12.61 11.61 -2.76
CA ARG A 52 11.65 11.74 -1.65
C ARG A 52 10.55 10.68 -1.75
N GLU A 53 9.98 10.51 -2.92
CA GLU A 53 8.95 9.51 -3.15
C GLU A 53 9.45 8.06 -2.93
N MET A 54 10.70 7.74 -3.27
CA MET A 54 11.30 6.44 -2.95
C MET A 54 11.48 6.25 -1.44
N LEU A 55 11.93 7.29 -0.73
CA LEU A 55 12.05 7.27 0.73
C LEU A 55 10.69 7.13 1.42
N ASP A 56 9.65 7.74 0.87
CA ASP A 56 8.28 7.63 1.40
C ASP A 56 7.71 6.23 1.24
N ARG A 57 7.86 5.62 0.07
CA ARG A 57 7.46 4.22 -0.15
C ARG A 57 8.20 3.27 0.81
N ALA A 58 9.50 3.50 1.02
CA ALA A 58 10.28 2.71 1.98
C ALA A 58 9.79 2.90 3.43
N ALA A 59 9.52 4.14 3.83
CA ALA A 59 9.02 4.46 5.17
C ALA A 59 7.62 3.86 5.42
N ILE A 60 6.71 3.92 4.44
CA ILE A 60 5.38 3.29 4.49
C ILE A 60 5.53 1.76 4.59
N ALA A 61 6.39 1.15 3.78
CA ALA A 61 6.68 -0.29 3.89
C ALA A 61 7.19 -0.67 5.28
N ASP A 62 7.99 0.18 5.93
CA ASP A 62 8.47 -0.07 7.28
C ASP A 62 7.38 0.06 8.36
N VAL A 63 6.37 0.92 8.17
CA VAL A 63 5.17 0.95 9.02
C VAL A 63 4.42 -0.37 8.93
N MET A 64 4.21 -0.89 7.71
CA MET A 64 3.55 -2.19 7.50
C MET A 64 4.33 -3.34 8.15
N LYS A 65 5.66 -3.38 7.96
CA LYS A 65 6.53 -4.37 8.62
C LYS A 65 6.48 -4.27 10.15
N ARG A 66 6.42 -3.05 10.70
CA ARG A 66 6.30 -2.82 12.16
C ARG A 66 4.98 -3.35 12.69
N TYR A 67 3.87 -3.13 11.98
CA TYR A 67 2.56 -3.70 12.32
C TYR A 67 2.61 -5.24 12.38
N ALA A 68 3.16 -5.91 11.35
CA ALA A 68 3.30 -7.38 11.37
C ALA A 68 4.23 -7.86 12.50
N ARG A 69 5.32 -7.12 12.76
CA ARG A 69 6.22 -7.40 13.89
C ARG A 69 5.50 -7.31 15.23
N ALA A 70 4.62 -6.32 15.43
CA ALA A 70 3.84 -6.16 16.64
C ALA A 70 2.92 -7.37 16.90
N ILE A 71 2.25 -7.88 15.85
CA ILE A 71 1.45 -9.12 15.94
C ILE A 71 2.31 -10.30 16.38
N ARG A 72 3.45 -10.50 15.72
CA ARG A 72 4.38 -11.61 16.03
C ARG A 72 4.94 -11.52 17.45
N LYS A 73 5.14 -10.30 17.96
CA LYS A 73 5.72 -10.05 19.28
C LYS A 73 4.69 -9.91 20.40
N ASN A 74 3.39 -9.94 20.08
CA ASN A 74 2.33 -9.63 21.02
C ASN A 74 2.52 -8.27 21.71
N ASP A 75 2.96 -7.25 20.95
CA ASP A 75 3.32 -5.93 21.47
C ASP A 75 2.26 -4.89 21.09
N SER A 76 1.33 -4.63 22.02
CA SER A 76 0.21 -3.71 21.86
C SER A 76 0.67 -2.25 21.70
N ARG A 77 1.78 -1.87 22.33
CA ARG A 77 2.38 -0.53 22.20
C ARG A 77 3.02 -0.32 20.83
N MET A 78 3.79 -1.31 20.37
CA MET A 78 4.37 -1.27 19.02
C MET A 78 3.26 -1.24 17.96
N MET A 79 2.18 -1.99 18.18
CA MET A 79 0.99 -1.96 17.34
C MET A 79 0.42 -0.54 17.24
N ALA A 80 0.09 0.06 18.39
CA ALA A 80 -0.48 1.42 18.44
C ALA A 80 0.46 2.49 17.85
N SER A 81 1.78 2.32 17.96
CA SER A 81 2.76 3.26 17.40
C SER A 81 2.69 3.41 15.87
N CYS A 82 2.07 2.45 15.17
CA CYS A 82 1.89 2.49 13.72
C CYS A 82 0.77 3.46 13.28
N PHE A 83 -0.09 3.87 14.21
CA PHE A 83 -1.30 4.64 13.95
C PHE A 83 -1.15 6.10 14.42
N THR A 84 -1.88 7.01 13.77
CA THR A 84 -2.12 8.37 14.30
C THR A 84 -3.02 8.30 15.54
N ASP A 85 -2.99 9.36 16.35
CA ASP A 85 -3.73 9.42 17.62
C ASP A 85 -5.24 9.30 17.43
N ASP A 86 -5.73 9.70 16.25
CA ASP A 86 -7.13 9.70 15.80
C ASP A 86 -7.45 8.60 14.78
N ALA A 87 -6.50 7.69 14.49
CA ALA A 87 -6.65 6.72 13.41
C ALA A 87 -7.86 5.80 13.58
N ARG A 88 -8.40 5.33 12.46
CA ARG A 88 -9.51 4.38 12.44
C ARG A 88 -9.05 3.00 11.96
N LEU A 89 -9.23 1.98 12.80
CA LEU A 89 -8.97 0.59 12.44
C LEU A 89 -10.30 -0.17 12.37
N GLU A 90 -10.59 -0.73 11.20
CA GLU A 90 -11.73 -1.61 10.98
C GLU A 90 -11.25 -3.05 10.82
N SER A 91 -11.70 -3.94 11.68
CA SER A 91 -11.33 -5.36 11.61
C SER A 91 -12.41 -6.22 12.25
N ASN A 92 -12.73 -7.36 11.63
CA ASN A 92 -13.68 -8.35 12.14
C ASN A 92 -15.06 -7.75 12.51
N GLY A 93 -15.57 -6.81 11.72
CA GLY A 93 -16.85 -6.12 11.98
C GLY A 93 -16.82 -5.12 13.14
N GLN A 94 -15.65 -4.85 13.72
CA GLN A 94 -15.44 -3.85 14.75
C GLN A 94 -14.71 -2.64 14.18
N THR A 95 -15.02 -1.46 14.73
CA THR A 95 -14.29 -0.22 14.45
C THR A 95 -13.65 0.28 15.74
N LEU A 96 -12.35 0.53 15.69
CA LEU A 96 -11.57 1.14 16.76
C LEU A 96 -11.15 2.53 16.31
N VAL A 97 -11.32 3.52 17.18
CA VAL A 97 -10.94 4.91 16.90
C VAL A 97 -9.92 5.38 17.92
N GLY A 98 -8.77 5.79 17.40
CA GLY A 98 -7.62 6.34 18.11
C GLY A 98 -6.62 5.30 18.61
N ALA A 99 -5.34 5.69 18.64
CA ALA A 99 -4.22 4.81 18.95
C ALA A 99 -4.35 4.11 20.33
N ARG A 100 -4.91 4.79 21.34
CA ARG A 100 -5.13 4.20 22.67
C ARG A 100 -6.21 3.12 22.69
N ALA A 101 -7.26 3.26 21.87
CA ALA A 101 -8.28 2.22 21.76
C ALA A 101 -7.73 0.98 21.05
N ILE A 102 -6.91 1.21 20.03
CA ILE A 102 -6.18 0.17 19.31
C ILE A 102 -5.21 -0.57 20.25
N GLU A 103 -4.40 0.15 21.04
CA GLU A 103 -3.48 -0.45 22.03
C GLU A 103 -4.23 -1.41 22.96
N ARG A 104 -5.29 -0.92 23.63
CA ARG A 104 -6.08 -1.72 24.58
C ARG A 104 -6.69 -2.97 23.93
N TYR A 105 -7.28 -2.81 22.74
CA TYR A 105 -7.86 -3.93 22.02
C TYR A 105 -6.84 -5.02 21.73
N TYR A 106 -5.65 -4.65 21.24
CA TYR A 106 -4.60 -5.61 20.95
C TYR A 106 -4.00 -6.21 22.22
N ASP A 107 -3.91 -5.46 23.31
CA ASP A 107 -3.46 -5.98 24.61
C ASP A 107 -4.39 -7.10 25.13
N GLU A 108 -5.70 -6.87 25.07
CA GLU A 108 -6.74 -7.85 25.40
C GLU A 108 -6.73 -9.04 24.43
N TRP A 109 -6.57 -8.78 23.13
CA TRP A 109 -6.53 -9.83 22.12
C TRP A 109 -5.27 -10.72 22.24
N PHE A 110 -4.10 -10.12 22.48
CA PHE A 110 -2.88 -10.88 22.71
C PHE A 110 -3.00 -11.74 23.96
N SER A 111 -3.53 -11.17 25.05
CA SER A 111 -3.76 -11.89 26.30
C SER A 111 -4.75 -13.06 26.13
N SER A 112 -5.89 -12.84 25.46
CA SER A 112 -6.89 -13.90 25.24
C SER A 112 -6.33 -15.05 24.40
N THR A 113 -5.66 -14.75 23.29
CA THR A 113 -5.06 -15.78 22.43
C THR A 113 -3.98 -16.61 23.13
N MET A 114 -3.25 -16.04 24.10
CA MET A 114 -2.26 -16.79 24.91
C MET A 114 -2.90 -17.66 26.00
N ASN A 115 -4.13 -17.34 26.42
CA ASN A 115 -4.90 -18.08 27.40
C ASN A 115 -5.84 -19.12 26.78
N GLY A 116 -5.81 -19.27 25.46
CA GLY A 116 -6.69 -20.19 24.76
C GLY A 116 -8.13 -19.72 24.58
N SER A 117 -8.38 -18.43 24.78
CA SER A 117 -9.68 -17.81 24.58
C SER A 117 -9.66 -16.82 23.41
N GLY A 118 -10.84 -16.35 23.01
CA GLY A 118 -11.00 -15.37 21.94
C GLY A 118 -11.18 -16.00 20.56
N MET A 119 -10.85 -15.24 19.51
CA MET A 119 -11.31 -15.48 18.15
C MET A 119 -10.95 -16.87 17.57
N PHE A 120 -9.86 -17.50 18.03
CA PHE A 120 -9.42 -18.79 17.50
C PHE A 120 -9.83 -19.99 18.35
N ASP A 121 -10.41 -19.77 19.54
CA ASP A 121 -10.65 -20.82 20.54
C ASP A 121 -9.44 -21.77 20.67
N MET A 122 -8.26 -21.16 20.80
CA MET A 122 -6.97 -21.84 20.69
C MET A 122 -5.92 -21.09 21.48
N GLN A 123 -5.15 -21.82 22.29
CA GLN A 123 -3.96 -21.32 22.94
C GLN A 123 -2.86 -21.16 21.89
N ARG A 124 -2.65 -19.93 21.46
CA ARG A 124 -1.65 -19.59 20.45
C ARG A 124 -0.25 -19.61 21.06
N VAL A 125 0.56 -20.54 20.57
CA VAL A 125 1.97 -20.70 20.97
C VAL A 125 2.87 -19.86 20.05
N VAL A 126 2.61 -19.85 18.75
CA VAL A 126 3.38 -19.11 17.75
C VAL A 126 2.45 -18.36 16.80
N SER A 127 2.88 -17.17 16.37
CA SER A 127 2.29 -16.47 15.23
C SER A 127 3.39 -16.01 14.27
N THR A 128 3.18 -16.31 12.99
CA THR A 128 4.06 -15.87 11.92
C THR A 128 3.21 -15.14 10.87
N PRO A 129 3.08 -13.81 10.99
CA PRO A 129 2.48 -13.00 9.94
C PRO A 129 3.48 -12.79 8.80
N PHE A 130 3.03 -13.08 7.59
CA PHE A 130 3.69 -12.76 6.34
C PHE A 130 2.88 -11.64 5.68
N LEU A 131 3.49 -10.49 5.46
CA LEU A 131 2.93 -9.48 4.57
C LEU A 131 3.46 -9.75 3.16
N ALA A 132 2.58 -9.70 2.17
CA ALA A 132 2.99 -9.79 0.78
C ALA A 132 3.88 -8.58 0.43
N ASN A 133 4.88 -8.82 -0.42
CA ASN A 133 5.88 -7.82 -0.80
C ASN A 133 5.41 -6.87 -1.92
N ASP A 134 4.19 -7.06 -2.41
CA ASP A 134 3.61 -6.44 -3.60
C ASP A 134 2.59 -5.34 -3.25
N ALA A 135 2.65 -4.78 -2.05
CA ALA A 135 1.75 -3.69 -1.66
C ALA A 135 1.80 -2.54 -2.67
N GLU A 136 0.66 -2.21 -3.26
CA GLU A 136 0.52 -1.11 -4.21
C GLU A 136 0.41 0.20 -3.43
N ILE A 137 1.48 1.00 -3.40
CA ILE A 137 1.53 2.27 -2.66
C ILE A 137 1.39 3.44 -3.62
N LEU A 138 0.32 4.22 -3.45
CA LEU A 138 0.05 5.45 -4.20
C LEU A 138 0.31 6.66 -3.31
N LEU A 139 1.32 7.46 -3.65
CA LEU A 139 1.68 8.67 -2.90
C LEU A 139 0.90 9.89 -3.40
N ASN A 140 0.49 10.74 -2.48
CA ASN A 140 -0.11 12.05 -2.74
C ASN A 140 0.43 13.10 -1.76
N GLY A 141 1.69 13.50 -1.97
CA GLY A 141 2.38 14.46 -1.10
C GLY A 141 2.60 13.92 0.32
N ASP A 142 1.81 14.42 1.27
CA ASP A 142 1.88 14.02 2.68
C ASP A 142 0.81 12.98 3.06
N THR A 143 0.06 12.46 2.09
CA THR A 143 -0.82 11.30 2.26
C THR A 143 -0.44 10.19 1.29
N ALA A 144 -0.88 8.97 1.59
CA ALA A 144 -0.75 7.84 0.69
C ALA A 144 -1.88 6.83 0.91
N THR A 145 -2.18 6.04 -0.11
CA THR A 145 -3.01 4.85 0.04
C THR A 145 -2.17 3.61 -0.26
N ALA A 146 -2.54 2.48 0.35
CA ALA A 146 -2.01 1.19 -0.07
C ALA A 146 -3.04 0.08 -0.03
N GLU A 147 -2.96 -0.82 -1.01
CA GLU A 147 -3.62 -2.12 -0.96
C GLU A 147 -2.54 -3.19 -0.75
N SER A 148 -2.77 -4.11 0.19
CA SER A 148 -1.83 -5.19 0.44
C SER A 148 -2.52 -6.46 0.90
N SER A 149 -1.87 -7.60 0.65
CA SER A 149 -2.31 -8.90 1.14
C SER A 149 -1.35 -9.45 2.19
N GLY A 150 -1.84 -10.36 3.02
CA GLY A 150 -1.03 -11.05 4.01
C GLY A 150 -1.49 -12.46 4.26
N LEU A 151 -0.56 -13.31 4.70
CA LEU A 151 -0.84 -14.64 5.20
C LEU A 151 -0.41 -14.69 6.68
N ALA A 152 -1.35 -14.95 7.58
CA ALA A 152 -1.02 -15.18 8.99
C ALA A 152 -1.15 -16.67 9.30
N VAL A 153 -0.05 -17.25 9.82
CA VAL A 153 -0.04 -18.63 10.33
C VAL A 153 0.07 -18.57 11.85
N HIS A 154 -0.92 -19.14 12.52
CA HIS A 154 -0.96 -19.28 13.97
C HIS A 154 -0.88 -20.76 14.31
N ALA A 155 0.00 -21.14 15.22
CA ALA A 155 0.13 -22.50 15.71
C ALA A 155 -0.10 -22.53 17.22
N GLY A 156 -0.85 -23.53 17.68
CA GLY A 156 -1.31 -23.57 19.06
C GLY A 156 -1.96 -24.89 19.44
N LYS A 157 -2.72 -24.86 20.54
CA LYS A 157 -3.51 -25.99 21.00
C LYS A 157 -4.97 -25.59 21.21
N ARG A 158 -5.91 -26.46 20.84
CA ARG A 158 -7.33 -26.38 21.23
C ARG A 158 -7.59 -27.55 22.18
N GLY A 159 -7.66 -27.25 23.48
CA GLY A 159 -7.52 -28.30 24.50
C GLY A 159 -6.12 -28.93 24.45
N GLU A 160 -6.05 -30.25 24.34
CA GLU A 160 -4.78 -30.99 24.19
C GLU A 160 -4.33 -31.13 22.73
N ASP A 161 -5.23 -30.90 21.77
CA ASP A 161 -4.97 -31.13 20.35
C ASP A 161 -4.21 -29.96 19.73
N GLY A 162 -3.12 -30.29 19.03
CA GLY A 162 -2.36 -29.29 18.30
C GLY A 162 -3.09 -28.83 17.04
N MET A 163 -2.99 -27.53 16.75
CA MET A 163 -3.73 -26.90 15.68
C MET A 163 -2.91 -25.81 14.98
N VAL A 164 -3.14 -25.68 13.68
CA VAL A 164 -2.68 -24.55 12.86
C VAL A 164 -3.90 -23.82 12.27
N VAL A 165 -3.94 -22.50 12.46
CA VAL A 165 -4.86 -21.59 11.75
C VAL A 165 -4.09 -20.82 10.69
N VAL A 166 -4.59 -20.84 9.47
CA VAL A 166 -4.08 -20.03 8.36
C VAL A 166 -5.13 -19.01 7.97
N ARG A 167 -4.74 -17.74 7.83
CA ARG A 167 -5.61 -16.66 7.37
C ARG A 167 -4.97 -15.93 6.19
N ALA A 168 -5.69 -15.85 5.09
CA ALA A 168 -5.39 -14.92 4.01
C ALA A 168 -6.14 -13.62 4.25
N ALA A 169 -5.40 -12.57 4.58
CA ALA A 169 -5.90 -11.24 4.87
C ALA A 169 -5.67 -10.30 3.68
N TYR A 170 -6.51 -9.28 3.58
CA TYR A 170 -6.29 -8.12 2.73
C TYR A 170 -6.47 -6.85 3.54
N TYR A 171 -5.76 -5.80 3.12
CA TYR A 171 -5.70 -4.52 3.77
C TYR A 171 -5.94 -3.41 2.76
N GLU A 172 -6.77 -2.45 3.15
CA GLU A 172 -6.94 -1.17 2.47
C GLU A 172 -6.54 -0.09 3.46
N ASP A 173 -5.47 0.63 3.14
CA ASP A 173 -4.78 1.50 4.07
C ASP A 173 -4.74 2.94 3.57
N GLU A 174 -4.91 3.87 4.50
CA GLU A 174 -4.61 5.28 4.30
C GLU A 174 -3.51 5.69 5.27
N PHE A 175 -2.54 6.46 4.78
CA PHE A 175 -1.40 6.94 5.53
C PHE A 175 -1.32 8.45 5.49
N VAL A 176 -0.73 9.02 6.53
CA VAL A 176 -0.36 10.42 6.60
C VAL A 176 1.06 10.56 7.13
N ARG A 177 1.82 11.50 6.56
CA ARG A 177 3.12 11.90 7.10
C ARG A 177 2.91 12.77 8.34
N THR A 178 3.52 12.36 9.45
CA THR A 178 3.56 13.14 10.68
C THR A 178 4.98 13.65 10.95
N ALA A 179 5.14 14.52 11.93
CA ALA A 179 6.47 14.92 12.42
C ALA A 179 7.33 13.73 12.90
N SER A 180 6.70 12.60 13.25
CA SER A 180 7.36 11.35 13.66
C SER A 180 7.53 10.32 12.54
N GLY A 181 7.21 10.70 11.30
CA GLY A 181 7.20 9.82 10.12
C GLY A 181 5.79 9.40 9.70
N TRP A 182 5.73 8.50 8.72
CA TRP A 182 4.48 7.96 8.19
C TRP A 182 3.75 7.08 9.22
N LYS A 183 2.42 7.17 9.23
CA LYS A 183 1.53 6.38 10.10
C LYS A 183 0.22 6.08 9.40
N PHE A 184 -0.47 5.02 9.80
CA PHE A 184 -1.84 4.75 9.38
C PHE A 184 -2.78 5.82 9.96
N SER A 185 -3.52 6.50 9.09
CA SER A 185 -4.73 7.27 9.48
C SER A 185 -5.96 6.37 9.44
N LYS A 186 -5.98 5.39 8.53
CA LYS A 186 -7.03 4.37 8.45
C LYS A 186 -6.45 3.04 8.01
N ARG A 187 -7.00 1.96 8.54
CA ARG A 187 -6.78 0.60 8.04
C ARG A 187 -8.09 -0.16 8.07
N PHE A 188 -8.46 -0.76 6.94
CA PHE A 188 -9.42 -1.85 6.90
C PHE A 188 -8.66 -3.18 6.83
N HIS A 189 -9.06 -4.16 7.63
CA HIS A 189 -8.48 -5.50 7.66
C HIS A 189 -9.59 -6.53 7.46
N GLY A 190 -9.62 -7.10 6.25
CA GLY A 190 -10.52 -8.18 5.86
C GLY A 190 -9.81 -9.54 5.74
N ASN A 191 -10.61 -10.58 5.54
CA ASN A 191 -10.12 -11.91 5.19
C ASN A 191 -10.66 -12.30 3.82
N HIS A 192 -9.79 -12.81 2.96
CA HIS A 192 -10.22 -13.56 1.78
C HIS A 192 -10.75 -14.94 2.19
N TRP A 193 -10.00 -15.64 3.04
CA TRP A 193 -10.36 -16.95 3.55
C TRP A 193 -9.56 -17.26 4.82
N ALA A 194 -10.04 -18.24 5.57
CA ALA A 194 -9.33 -18.83 6.69
C ALA A 194 -9.51 -20.36 6.66
N SER A 195 -8.54 -21.08 7.20
CA SER A 195 -8.64 -22.53 7.34
C SER A 195 -7.90 -23.00 8.59
N GLU A 196 -8.33 -24.13 9.12
CA GLU A 196 -7.83 -24.73 10.34
C GLU A 196 -7.47 -26.19 10.06
N PHE A 197 -6.28 -26.61 10.51
CA PHE A 197 -5.78 -27.97 10.32
C PHE A 197 -5.26 -28.57 11.64
N PRO A 198 -5.64 -29.81 11.98
CA PRO A 198 -4.96 -30.57 13.03
C PRO A 198 -3.46 -30.65 12.73
N ALA A 199 -2.64 -30.42 13.75
CA ALA A 199 -1.19 -30.37 13.57
C ALA A 199 -0.46 -30.86 14.82
N ARG A 200 0.62 -31.62 14.61
CA ARG A 200 1.59 -31.86 15.68
C ARG A 200 2.48 -30.62 15.83
N ILE A 201 2.32 -29.89 16.92
CA ILE A 201 3.17 -28.72 17.21
C ILE A 201 4.50 -29.19 17.80
N VAL A 202 5.60 -28.93 17.09
CA VAL A 202 6.96 -29.18 17.56
C VAL A 202 7.57 -27.84 17.94
N ALA A 203 7.49 -27.47 19.21
CA ALA A 203 8.24 -26.32 19.72
C ALA A 203 9.72 -26.72 19.84
N LYS A 204 10.62 -25.88 19.32
CA LYS A 204 12.07 -25.97 19.59
C LYS A 204 12.42 -25.05 20.74
#